data_AF-L9VVI2-F1
#
_entry.id   AF-L9VVI2-F1
#
_cell.length_a   1.000
_cell.length_b   1.000
_cell.length_c   1.000
_cell.angle_alpha   90.00
_cell.angle_beta   90.00
_cell.angle_gamma   90.00
#
_symmetry.space_group_name_H-M   'P 1'
#
loop_
_entity.id
_entity.type
_entity.pdbx_description
1 polymer ?
#
loop_
_entity_poly.entity_id
_entity_poly.type
_entity_poly.pdbx_seq_one_letter_code
_entity_poly.pdbx_strand_id
1 'polypeptide(L)'
;MKHRPGASRRQFLAGTTGIGVSLLAGCSSVIGVLPDRVVYARTRRRSIPEVETAVETTDAHLRTTAEEIISYATDGLEAWNRLDEPSDRQSESRHRTYRTDLERAAEFADDLPTEPPVVDTVEAAGYHLSKAAAGFAYARATNADFDRDPSEKATVLLDEVDAAIDRFSYETGDPETFLAYGHRIEYCLNQAGQGLRWRADDDDVERWRQPDDAEEIADNYASVRRSELRLAEAAAYREALRERDGGDSVHETISESRQVLGERVDDLRDDRARWFDRIDEFDGERRSVHSALYSRSDRSGTGVRYADRGFEVYGAVELAKTWLLFETARVERDRLEDGEAAELDAESIDAAKRDAVDLLEDALASSPGPSTEYFLAEAQGWVSAGDSGIERRSRDDDEDREWGRANGYARYLLGKGMVERTPNAVALLTGAEDALE
;
A
#
# COMPACT_ATOMS: atom_id res chain seq x y z
N MET A 1 51.41 15.16 -21.91
CA MET A 1 49.97 15.26 -22.21
C MET A 1 49.20 14.91 -20.95
N LYS A 2 48.47 15.86 -20.36
CA LYS A 2 47.72 15.65 -19.11
C LYS A 2 46.33 15.08 -19.45
N HIS A 3 46.01 13.91 -18.90
CA HIS A 3 44.67 13.32 -18.96
C HIS A 3 43.68 14.15 -18.14
N ARG A 4 42.57 14.55 -18.75
CA ARG A 4 41.36 15.01 -18.05
C ARG A 4 40.57 13.78 -17.60
N PRO A 5 40.11 13.70 -16.33
CA PRO A 5 39.15 12.69 -15.93
C PRO A 5 37.76 13.01 -16.52
N GLY A 6 37.05 11.96 -16.94
CA GLY A 6 35.72 12.06 -17.52
C GLY A 6 34.67 12.48 -16.50
N ALA A 7 33.78 13.39 -16.90
CA ALA A 7 32.67 13.87 -16.10
C ALA A 7 31.67 12.73 -15.82
N SER A 8 31.28 12.56 -14.56
CA SER A 8 30.27 11.58 -14.15
C SER A 8 28.85 12.11 -14.44
N ARG A 9 27.92 11.20 -14.74
CA ARG A 9 26.49 11.49 -15.01
C ARG A 9 25.79 12.31 -13.91
N ARG A 10 26.34 12.39 -12.69
CA ARG A 10 25.81 13.21 -11.58
C ARG A 10 26.00 14.73 -11.77
N GLN A 11 26.94 15.19 -12.61
CA GLN A 11 27.12 16.63 -12.88
C GLN A 11 26.21 17.19 -13.99
N PHE A 12 25.57 16.33 -14.80
CA PHE A 12 24.66 16.78 -15.86
C PHE A 12 23.22 17.00 -15.35
N LEU A 13 22.86 16.40 -14.20
CA LEU A 13 21.55 16.59 -13.55
C LEU A 13 21.52 17.79 -12.58
N ALA A 14 22.67 18.32 -12.16
CA ALA A 14 22.77 19.50 -11.31
C ALA A 14 22.80 20.83 -12.10
N GLY A 15 22.81 20.79 -13.44
CA GLY A 15 23.11 21.95 -14.31
C GLY A 15 21.91 22.63 -14.96
N THR A 16 20.67 22.19 -14.72
CA THR A 16 19.45 22.80 -15.32
C THR A 16 18.40 23.26 -14.31
N THR A 17 18.70 23.21 -13.01
CA THR A 17 17.81 23.61 -11.90
C THR A 17 17.98 25.08 -11.45
N GLY A 18 18.77 25.89 -12.15
CA GLY A 18 19.30 27.15 -11.60
C GLY A 18 18.58 28.46 -11.93
N ILE A 19 17.59 28.52 -12.83
CA ILE A 19 16.94 29.80 -13.19
C ILE A 19 15.45 29.59 -13.36
N GLY A 20 14.68 29.70 -12.27
CA GLY A 20 13.22 29.70 -12.33
C GLY A 20 12.48 29.45 -11.01
N VAL A 21 13.17 29.13 -9.91
CA VAL A 21 12.52 28.71 -8.66
C VAL A 21 12.15 29.88 -7.72
N SER A 22 12.73 31.07 -7.89
CA SER A 22 12.51 32.19 -6.95
C SER A 22 11.35 33.13 -7.30
N LEU A 23 10.55 32.85 -8.34
CA LEU A 23 9.48 33.77 -8.81
C LEU A 23 8.04 33.26 -8.63
N LEU A 24 7.81 32.05 -8.10
CA LEU A 24 6.45 31.49 -7.97
C LEU A 24 5.98 31.21 -6.54
N ALA A 25 6.86 31.31 -5.53
CA ALA A 25 6.46 31.18 -4.13
C ALA A 25 5.76 32.44 -3.57
N GLY A 26 5.83 33.58 -4.29
CA GLY A 26 5.32 34.88 -3.84
C GLY A 26 4.04 35.39 -4.50
N CYS A 27 3.33 34.56 -5.28
CA CYS A 27 2.12 34.97 -5.99
C CYS A 27 0.93 34.06 -5.66
N SER A 28 0.62 33.90 -4.37
CA SER A 28 -0.61 33.26 -3.91
C SER A 28 -1.88 34.11 -4.15
N SER A 29 -1.75 35.33 -4.65
CA SER A 29 -2.86 36.29 -4.85
C SER A 29 -3.12 36.70 -6.31
N VAL A 30 -2.47 36.09 -7.31
CA VAL A 30 -2.72 36.35 -8.75
C VAL A 30 -3.31 35.11 -9.40
N ILE A 31 -4.55 34.77 -9.05
CA ILE A 31 -5.18 33.49 -9.40
C ILE A 31 -5.92 33.54 -10.76
N GLY A 32 -6.37 34.71 -11.23
CA GLY A 32 -7.32 34.78 -12.35
C GLY A 32 -6.80 34.54 -13.79
N VAL A 33 -5.53 34.18 -14.05
CA VAL A 33 -5.01 34.13 -15.45
C VAL A 33 -3.94 33.06 -15.73
N LEU A 34 -3.82 31.99 -14.94
CA LEU A 34 -2.92 30.89 -15.31
C LEU A 34 -3.63 29.89 -16.22
N PRO A 35 -3.03 29.45 -17.34
CA PRO A 35 -3.60 28.37 -18.13
C PRO A 35 -3.73 27.10 -17.29
N ASP A 36 -4.80 26.33 -17.47
CA ASP A 36 -5.10 25.09 -16.70
C ASP A 36 -3.89 24.16 -16.59
N ARG A 37 -3.11 24.00 -17.67
CA ARG A 37 -1.91 23.16 -17.69
C ARG A 37 -0.87 23.57 -16.65
N VAL A 38 -0.74 24.88 -16.39
CA VAL A 38 0.17 25.43 -15.39
C VAL A 38 -0.38 25.17 -14.00
N VAL A 39 -1.68 25.34 -13.80
CA VAL A 39 -2.34 25.07 -12.51
C VAL A 39 -2.21 23.59 -12.16
N TYR A 40 -2.57 22.66 -13.05
CA TYR A 40 -2.39 21.22 -12.82
C TYR A 40 -0.93 20.83 -12.55
N ALA A 41 0.03 21.43 -13.26
CA ALA A 41 1.44 21.18 -12.98
C ALA A 41 1.87 21.70 -11.61
N ARG A 42 1.34 22.84 -11.15
CA ARG A 42 1.56 23.37 -9.80
C ARG A 42 0.91 22.48 -8.75
N THR A 43 -0.34 22.09 -8.94
CA THR A 43 -1.08 21.20 -8.03
C THR A 43 -0.30 19.91 -7.80
N ARG A 44 0.13 19.22 -8.86
CA ARG A 44 0.93 17.99 -8.73
C ARG A 44 2.29 18.17 -8.06
N ARG A 45 2.88 19.37 -8.14
CA ARG A 45 4.19 19.67 -7.54
C ARG A 45 4.10 20.25 -6.15
N ARG A 46 2.89 20.54 -5.65
CA ARG A 46 2.69 20.92 -4.25
C ARG A 46 3.18 19.75 -3.39
N SER A 47 4.14 20.06 -2.51
CA SER A 47 4.65 19.09 -1.55
C SER A 47 3.50 18.59 -0.69
N ILE A 48 3.49 17.28 -0.46
CA ILE A 48 2.61 16.66 0.52
C ILE A 48 3.54 16.34 1.69
N PRO A 49 3.20 16.70 2.95
CA PRO A 49 4.05 16.40 4.09
C PRO A 49 4.27 14.89 4.19
N GLU A 50 5.50 14.49 4.53
CA GLU A 50 5.82 13.10 4.82
C GLU A 50 5.24 12.72 6.19
N VAL A 51 4.60 11.56 6.27
CA VAL A 51 4.11 10.98 7.52
C VAL A 51 5.16 10.00 8.01
N GLU A 52 5.60 10.15 9.25
CA GLU A 52 6.54 9.20 9.85
C GLU A 52 5.91 7.80 9.94
N THR A 53 6.74 6.77 9.89
CA THR A 53 6.23 5.40 9.92
C THR A 53 5.79 5.05 11.34
N ALA A 54 4.50 4.77 11.50
CA ALA A 54 3.89 4.37 12.78
C ALA A 54 4.55 3.15 13.48
N VAL A 55 5.33 2.36 12.74
CA VAL A 55 5.93 1.11 13.21
C VAL A 55 7.40 1.08 12.79
N GLU A 56 8.29 1.08 13.78
CA GLU A 56 9.72 0.92 13.55
C GLU A 56 10.04 -0.52 13.14
N THR A 57 11.05 -0.68 12.29
CA THR A 57 11.54 -1.98 11.84
C THR A 57 13.00 -2.18 12.28
N THR A 58 13.49 -3.43 12.29
CA THR A 58 14.87 -3.71 12.70
C THR A 58 15.81 -3.83 11.50
N ASP A 59 16.92 -3.08 11.51
CA ASP A 59 17.98 -3.19 10.49
C ASP A 59 18.47 -4.62 10.29
N ALA A 60 18.54 -5.39 11.38
CA ALA A 60 19.06 -6.76 11.35
C ALA A 60 18.23 -7.66 10.45
N HIS A 61 16.90 -7.56 10.54
CA HIS A 61 15.98 -8.34 9.71
C HIS A 61 16.17 -8.01 8.22
N LEU A 62 16.27 -6.73 7.88
CA LEU A 62 16.45 -6.31 6.49
C LEU A 62 17.80 -6.69 5.89
N ARG A 63 18.89 -6.66 6.68
CA ARG A 63 20.19 -7.14 6.22
C ARG A 63 20.14 -8.63 5.90
N THR A 64 19.52 -9.44 6.76
CA THR A 64 19.33 -10.88 6.48
C THR A 64 18.50 -11.08 5.21
N THR A 65 17.40 -10.34 5.02
CA THR A 65 16.60 -10.41 3.79
C THR A 65 17.41 -10.00 2.55
N ALA A 66 18.25 -8.97 2.65
CA ALA A 66 19.12 -8.55 1.56
C ALA A 66 20.17 -9.62 1.20
N GLU A 67 20.77 -10.27 2.20
CA GLU A 67 21.69 -11.40 1.99
C GLU A 67 20.99 -12.58 1.27
N GLU A 68 19.74 -12.88 1.64
CA GLU A 68 18.94 -13.90 0.95
C GLU A 68 18.62 -13.51 -0.49
N ILE A 69 18.25 -12.24 -0.74
CA ILE A 69 18.03 -11.71 -2.09
C ILE A 69 19.29 -11.89 -2.95
N ILE A 70 20.45 -11.50 -2.44
CA ILE A 70 21.74 -11.62 -3.15
C ILE A 70 22.05 -13.08 -3.44
N SER A 71 21.81 -13.98 -2.49
CA SER A 71 22.02 -15.42 -2.69
C SER A 71 21.15 -15.96 -3.82
N TYR A 72 19.84 -15.68 -3.82
CA TYR A 72 18.94 -16.11 -4.89
C TYR A 72 19.29 -15.49 -6.24
N ALA A 73 19.60 -14.18 -6.26
CA ALA A 73 19.96 -13.49 -7.48
C ALA A 73 21.24 -14.06 -8.09
N THR A 74 22.27 -14.28 -7.28
CA THR A 74 23.56 -14.84 -7.73
C THR A 74 23.40 -16.26 -8.26
N ASP A 75 22.82 -17.16 -7.46
CA ASP A 75 22.63 -18.55 -7.85
C ASP A 75 21.67 -18.68 -9.04
N GLY A 76 20.67 -17.79 -9.12
CA GLY A 76 19.70 -17.71 -10.20
C GLY A 76 20.35 -17.27 -11.50
N LEU A 77 21.19 -16.24 -11.47
CA LEU A 77 21.94 -15.77 -12.64
C LEU A 77 22.98 -16.80 -13.10
N GLU A 78 23.63 -17.53 -12.19
CA GLU A 78 24.50 -18.65 -12.55
C GLU A 78 23.72 -19.80 -13.24
N ALA A 79 22.55 -20.17 -12.71
CA ALA A 79 21.68 -21.13 -13.37
C ALA A 79 21.18 -20.60 -14.73
N TRP A 80 20.87 -19.30 -14.81
CA TRP A 80 20.42 -18.64 -16.03
C TRP A 80 21.42 -18.74 -17.16
N ASN A 81 22.71 -18.54 -16.86
CA ASN A 81 23.78 -18.58 -17.85
C ASN A 81 24.00 -19.97 -18.48
N ARG A 82 23.36 -21.02 -17.93
CA ARG A 82 23.37 -22.38 -18.47
C ARG A 82 22.18 -22.68 -19.39
N LEU A 83 21.17 -21.80 -19.45
CA LEU A 83 19.98 -21.98 -20.27
C LEU A 83 20.29 -21.81 -21.76
N ASP A 84 19.67 -22.66 -22.58
CA ASP A 84 19.66 -22.51 -24.03
C ASP A 84 18.88 -21.25 -24.45
N GLU A 85 19.16 -20.75 -25.66
CA GLU A 85 18.39 -19.65 -26.23
C GLU A 85 16.91 -20.06 -26.41
N PRO A 86 15.96 -19.18 -26.04
CA PRO A 86 14.54 -19.49 -26.12
C PRO A 86 14.12 -19.73 -27.58
N SER A 87 13.37 -20.81 -27.80
CA SER A 87 13.00 -21.26 -29.16
C SER A 87 11.84 -20.48 -29.79
N ASP A 88 11.09 -19.70 -29.00
CA ASP A 88 9.95 -18.90 -29.43
C ASP A 88 9.87 -17.53 -28.72
N ARG A 89 9.05 -16.62 -29.25
CA ARG A 89 8.90 -15.25 -28.74
C ARG A 89 8.26 -15.15 -27.35
N GLN A 90 7.37 -16.06 -27.00
CA GLN A 90 6.70 -16.06 -25.70
C GLN A 90 7.72 -16.45 -24.62
N SER A 91 8.46 -17.52 -24.86
CA SER A 91 9.61 -17.97 -24.07
C SER A 91 10.68 -16.88 -23.98
N GLU A 92 10.98 -16.16 -25.07
CA GLU A 92 11.91 -15.02 -25.05
C GLU A 92 11.45 -13.89 -24.12
N SER A 93 10.16 -13.54 -24.16
CA SER A 93 9.60 -12.51 -23.27
C SER A 93 9.67 -12.93 -21.81
N ARG A 94 9.32 -14.18 -21.49
CA ARG A 94 9.39 -14.75 -20.14
C ARG A 94 10.82 -14.81 -19.63
N HIS A 95 11.74 -15.29 -20.47
CA HIS A 95 13.17 -15.33 -20.20
C HIS A 95 13.69 -13.94 -19.83
N ARG A 96 13.31 -12.92 -20.60
CA ARG A 96 13.69 -11.54 -20.31
C ARG A 96 13.17 -11.07 -18.96
N THR A 97 11.91 -11.37 -18.61
CA THR A 97 11.29 -10.96 -17.35
C THR A 97 12.05 -11.53 -16.15
N TYR A 98 12.22 -12.86 -16.06
CA TYR A 98 12.86 -13.48 -14.89
C TYR A 98 14.32 -13.09 -14.72
N ARG A 99 15.06 -12.97 -15.83
CA ARG A 99 16.43 -12.44 -15.78
C ARG A 99 16.47 -10.99 -15.28
N THR A 100 15.58 -10.14 -15.79
CA THR A 100 15.49 -8.75 -15.34
C THR A 100 15.12 -8.67 -13.86
N ASP A 101 14.24 -9.55 -13.40
CA ASP A 101 13.82 -9.62 -11.99
C ASP A 101 14.99 -10.02 -11.08
N LEU A 102 15.85 -10.98 -11.49
CA LEU A 102 17.10 -11.32 -10.78
C LEU A 102 18.08 -10.13 -10.73
N GLU A 103 18.34 -9.50 -11.88
CA GLU A 103 19.27 -8.37 -11.98
C GLU A 103 18.82 -7.19 -11.11
N ARG A 104 17.51 -6.86 -11.13
CA ARG A 104 16.94 -5.78 -10.31
C ARG A 104 16.92 -6.11 -8.82
N ALA A 105 16.71 -7.38 -8.46
CA ALA A 105 16.73 -7.78 -7.07
C ALA A 105 18.15 -7.69 -6.49
N ALA A 106 19.18 -8.09 -7.26
CA ALA A 106 20.58 -7.87 -6.86
C ALA A 106 20.90 -6.37 -6.70
N GLU A 107 20.52 -5.54 -7.68
CA GLU A 107 20.73 -4.08 -7.61
C GLU A 107 20.05 -3.48 -6.36
N PHE A 108 18.80 -3.87 -6.09
CA PHE A 108 18.09 -3.41 -4.89
C PHE A 108 18.80 -3.80 -3.58
N ALA A 109 19.28 -5.04 -3.47
CA ALA A 109 19.93 -5.51 -2.26
C ALA A 109 21.30 -4.86 -2.04
N ASP A 110 22.04 -4.57 -3.11
CA ASP A 110 23.31 -3.82 -3.06
C ASP A 110 23.10 -2.34 -2.68
N ASP A 111 21.98 -1.75 -3.11
CA ASP A 111 21.62 -0.34 -2.88
C ASP A 111 20.71 -0.15 -1.65
N LEU A 112 20.52 -1.17 -0.82
CA LEU A 112 19.60 -1.10 0.33
C LEU A 112 19.97 0.10 1.22
N PRO A 113 19.01 1.01 1.52
CA PRO A 113 19.32 2.24 2.25
C PRO A 113 19.95 1.95 3.63
N THR A 114 20.91 2.80 4.02
CA THR A 114 21.63 2.74 5.29
C THR A 114 20.95 3.51 6.43
N GLU A 115 19.88 4.23 6.12
CA GLU A 115 19.07 5.00 7.07
C GLU A 115 17.97 4.09 7.65
N PRO A 116 17.43 4.39 8.86
CA PRO A 116 16.59 3.45 9.57
C PRO A 116 15.38 3.04 8.71
N PRO A 117 14.98 1.76 8.75
CA PRO A 117 14.16 1.23 7.71
C PRO A 117 12.68 1.42 8.04
N VAL A 118 11.94 1.85 7.04
CA VAL A 118 10.48 2.05 7.12
C VAL A 118 9.74 0.81 6.63
N VAL A 119 8.45 0.72 6.93
CA VAL A 119 7.58 -0.38 6.49
C VAL A 119 7.63 -0.56 4.96
N ASP A 120 7.70 0.54 4.20
CA ASP A 120 7.83 0.50 2.74
C ASP A 120 9.12 -0.18 2.28
N THR A 121 10.22 0.00 3.03
CA THR A 121 11.49 -0.69 2.74
C THR A 121 11.36 -2.19 2.98
N VAL A 122 10.65 -2.61 4.03
CA VAL A 122 10.35 -4.03 4.32
C VAL A 122 9.46 -4.64 3.23
N GLU A 123 8.42 -3.92 2.78
CA GLU A 123 7.59 -4.36 1.67
C GLU A 123 8.37 -4.50 0.36
N ALA A 124 9.21 -3.51 0.04
CA ALA A 124 10.07 -3.54 -1.14
C ALA A 124 11.07 -4.71 -1.09
N ALA A 125 11.73 -4.93 0.05
CA ALA A 125 12.65 -6.05 0.23
C ALA A 125 11.94 -7.38 0.04
N GLY A 126 10.74 -7.55 0.60
CA GLY A 126 9.95 -8.76 0.41
C GLY A 126 9.48 -8.98 -1.03
N TYR A 127 9.14 -7.92 -1.75
CA TYR A 127 8.86 -7.99 -3.19
C TYR A 127 10.10 -8.48 -3.97
N HIS A 128 11.27 -7.88 -3.72
CA HIS A 128 12.52 -8.26 -4.38
C HIS A 128 12.97 -9.69 -4.03
N LEU A 129 12.76 -10.14 -2.79
CA LEU A 129 12.98 -11.54 -2.39
C LEU A 129 12.10 -12.49 -3.21
N SER A 130 10.81 -12.20 -3.32
CA SER A 130 9.88 -13.01 -4.12
C SER A 130 10.32 -13.07 -5.58
N LYS A 131 10.75 -11.94 -6.16
CA LYS A 131 11.27 -11.86 -7.53
C LYS A 131 12.56 -12.65 -7.75
N ALA A 132 13.52 -12.54 -6.83
CA ALA A 132 14.77 -13.30 -6.90
C ALA A 132 14.51 -14.80 -6.77
N ALA A 133 13.65 -15.20 -5.83
CA ALA A 133 13.27 -16.59 -5.62
C ALA A 133 12.55 -17.17 -6.86
N ALA A 134 11.65 -16.42 -7.48
CA ALA A 134 10.97 -16.82 -8.72
C ALA A 134 11.98 -17.05 -9.86
N GLY A 135 12.86 -16.07 -10.12
CA GLY A 135 13.85 -16.17 -11.18
C GLY A 135 14.84 -17.32 -10.97
N PHE A 136 15.25 -17.57 -9.72
CA PHE A 136 16.09 -18.70 -9.35
C PHE A 136 15.40 -20.04 -9.65
N ALA A 137 14.17 -20.21 -9.16
CA ALA A 137 13.40 -21.43 -9.35
C ALA A 137 13.10 -21.68 -10.83
N TYR A 138 12.70 -20.65 -11.58
CA TYR A 138 12.49 -20.74 -13.03
C TYR A 138 13.73 -21.22 -13.78
N ALA A 139 14.90 -20.62 -13.48
CA ALA A 139 16.15 -20.97 -14.15
C ALA A 139 16.59 -22.40 -13.84
N ARG A 140 16.38 -22.87 -12.61
CA ARG A 140 16.70 -24.24 -12.20
C ARG A 140 15.72 -25.26 -12.78
N ALA A 141 14.43 -24.95 -12.76
CA ALA A 141 13.39 -25.82 -13.31
C ALA A 141 13.56 -26.01 -14.82
N THR A 142 13.86 -24.94 -15.56
CA THR A 142 14.14 -25.02 -17.01
C THR A 142 15.38 -25.87 -17.33
N ASN A 143 16.37 -25.91 -16.43
CA ASN A 143 17.53 -26.80 -16.55
C ASN A 143 17.26 -28.25 -16.13
N ALA A 144 16.04 -28.59 -15.70
CA ALA A 144 15.69 -29.85 -15.03
C ALA A 144 16.56 -30.14 -13.78
N ASP A 145 17.06 -29.08 -13.13
CA ASP A 145 17.95 -29.10 -11.96
C ASP A 145 17.20 -28.69 -10.66
N PHE A 146 15.87 -28.80 -10.64
CA PHE A 146 15.03 -28.38 -9.51
C PHE A 146 14.35 -29.57 -8.83
N ASP A 147 15.04 -30.16 -7.86
CA ASP A 147 14.56 -31.32 -7.10
C ASP A 147 13.66 -30.97 -5.90
N ARG A 148 13.41 -29.68 -5.64
CA ARG A 148 12.62 -29.25 -4.47
C ARG A 148 11.16 -29.19 -4.84
N ASP A 149 10.32 -29.95 -4.14
CA ASP A 149 8.88 -29.67 -4.15
C ASP A 149 8.67 -28.28 -3.52
N PRO A 150 8.22 -27.27 -4.29
CA PRO A 150 8.07 -25.92 -3.77
C PRO A 150 7.00 -25.83 -2.68
N SER A 151 6.15 -26.85 -2.53
CA SER A 151 5.05 -26.93 -1.56
C SER A 151 5.37 -27.75 -0.30
N GLU A 152 6.52 -28.46 -0.25
CA GLU A 152 6.84 -29.40 0.84
C GLU A 152 6.76 -28.77 2.25
N LYS A 153 7.11 -27.48 2.36
CA LYS A 153 7.07 -26.73 3.62
C LYS A 153 5.75 -26.03 3.90
N ALA A 154 4.81 -26.00 2.95
CA ALA A 154 3.62 -25.16 3.03
C ALA A 154 2.76 -25.51 4.24
N THR A 155 2.51 -26.79 4.49
CA THR A 155 1.73 -27.26 5.64
C THR A 155 2.41 -26.92 6.98
N VAL A 156 3.73 -27.15 7.09
CA VAL A 156 4.49 -26.83 8.32
C VAL A 156 4.44 -25.34 8.62
N LEU A 157 4.67 -24.50 7.60
CA LEU A 157 4.60 -23.05 7.75
C LEU A 157 3.17 -22.58 8.07
N LEU A 158 2.14 -23.27 7.57
CA LEU A 158 0.76 -22.95 7.88
C LEU A 158 0.43 -23.25 9.36
N ASP A 159 0.91 -24.40 9.88
CA ASP A 159 0.82 -24.73 11.31
C ASP A 159 1.54 -23.68 12.18
N GLU A 160 2.69 -23.16 11.70
CA GLU A 160 3.41 -22.08 12.39
C GLU A 160 2.63 -20.75 12.38
N VAL A 161 1.92 -20.42 11.31
CA VAL A 161 1.03 -19.26 11.25
C VAL A 161 -0.11 -19.41 12.26
N ASP A 162 -0.79 -20.54 12.27
CA ASP A 162 -1.91 -20.78 13.19
C ASP A 162 -1.42 -20.76 14.66
N ALA A 163 -0.26 -21.34 14.95
CA ALA A 163 0.36 -21.27 16.27
C ALA A 163 0.78 -19.85 16.68
N ALA A 164 1.15 -18.99 15.72
CA ALA A 164 1.48 -17.59 15.99
C ALA A 164 0.23 -16.76 16.33
N ILE A 165 -0.88 -17.01 15.64
CA ILE A 165 -2.20 -16.42 15.90
C ILE A 165 -2.68 -16.80 17.31
N ASP A 166 -2.69 -18.09 17.63
CA ASP A 166 -3.15 -18.60 18.93
C ASP A 166 -2.37 -18.03 20.13
N ARG A 167 -1.11 -17.66 19.91
CA ARG A 167 -0.26 -17.09 20.96
C ARG A 167 -0.41 -15.58 21.07
N PHE A 168 -1.03 -14.88 20.12
CA PHE A 168 -1.09 -13.42 20.12
C PHE A 168 -1.81 -12.92 21.37
N SER A 169 -1.18 -11.99 22.10
CA SER A 169 -1.73 -11.44 23.35
C SER A 169 -2.24 -10.04 23.08
N TYR A 170 -3.42 -9.74 23.61
CA TYR A 170 -4.09 -8.44 23.49
C TYR A 170 -3.96 -7.63 24.79
N GLU A 171 -2.81 -7.70 25.45
CA GLU A 171 -2.53 -6.98 26.69
C GLU A 171 -1.65 -5.79 26.38
N THR A 172 -2.09 -4.59 26.76
CA THR A 172 -1.33 -3.37 26.49
C THR A 172 -1.54 -2.25 27.50
N GLY A 173 -0.50 -1.45 27.70
CA GLY A 173 -0.56 -0.18 28.44
C GLY A 173 -0.65 1.05 27.54
N ASP A 174 -0.47 0.89 26.23
CA ASP A 174 -0.51 1.93 25.20
C ASP A 174 -1.30 1.43 23.97
N PRO A 175 -2.63 1.65 23.95
CA PRO A 175 -3.50 1.18 22.89
C PRO A 175 -3.12 1.68 21.49
N GLU A 176 -2.61 2.91 21.34
CA GLU A 176 -2.26 3.43 20.01
C GLU A 176 -1.04 2.74 19.42
N THR A 177 -0.01 2.50 20.24
CA THR A 177 1.17 1.71 19.82
C THR A 177 0.77 0.26 19.55
N PHE A 178 -0.05 -0.33 20.42
CA PHE A 178 -0.54 -1.70 20.25
C PHE A 178 -1.31 -1.89 18.94
N LEU A 179 -2.24 -0.99 18.62
CA LEU A 179 -3.03 -1.08 17.39
C LEU A 179 -2.15 -0.96 16.13
N ALA A 180 -1.15 -0.08 16.13
CA ALA A 180 -0.24 0.08 14.99
C ALA A 180 0.62 -1.18 14.75
N TYR A 181 1.25 -1.72 15.79
CA TYR A 181 2.06 -2.94 15.68
C TYR A 181 1.19 -4.19 15.49
N GLY A 182 0.08 -4.30 16.22
CA GLY A 182 -0.87 -5.41 16.16
C GLY A 182 -1.48 -5.55 14.77
N HIS A 183 -1.88 -4.44 14.13
CA HIS A 183 -2.33 -4.44 12.74
C HIS A 183 -1.28 -5.03 11.81
N ARG A 184 -0.02 -4.63 11.98
CA ARG A 184 1.08 -5.11 11.14
C ARG A 184 1.38 -6.59 11.35
N ILE A 185 1.40 -7.05 12.60
CA ILE A 185 1.63 -8.46 12.96
C ILE A 185 0.55 -9.34 12.33
N GLU A 186 -0.72 -9.02 12.57
CA GLU A 186 -1.85 -9.78 12.05
C GLU A 186 -1.97 -9.68 10.52
N TYR A 187 -1.63 -8.53 9.92
CA TYR A 187 -1.52 -8.39 8.47
C TYR A 187 -0.51 -9.38 7.89
N CYS A 188 0.71 -9.44 8.45
CA CYS A 188 1.75 -10.34 7.99
C CYS A 188 1.33 -11.80 8.14
N LEU A 189 0.73 -12.19 9.27
CA LEU A 189 0.22 -13.55 9.49
C LEU A 189 -0.92 -13.92 8.52
N ASN A 190 -1.87 -13.01 8.29
CA ASN A 190 -2.94 -13.22 7.32
C ASN A 190 -2.41 -13.38 5.88
N GLN A 191 -1.45 -12.55 5.46
CA GLN A 191 -0.82 -12.68 4.15
C GLN A 191 -0.01 -13.98 4.02
N ALA A 192 0.72 -14.37 5.07
CA ALA A 192 1.45 -15.64 5.12
C ALA A 192 0.48 -16.82 4.96
N GLY A 193 -0.55 -16.89 5.81
CA GLY A 193 -1.55 -17.95 5.81
C GLY A 193 -2.33 -18.03 4.51
N GLN A 194 -2.74 -16.89 3.93
CA GLN A 194 -3.34 -16.87 2.59
C GLN A 194 -2.38 -17.47 1.57
N GLY A 195 -1.15 -16.99 1.49
CA GLY A 195 -0.15 -17.51 0.54
C GLY A 195 0.09 -19.02 0.70
N LEU A 196 0.05 -19.56 1.91
CA LEU A 196 0.34 -20.97 2.18
C LEU A 196 -0.87 -21.90 1.96
N ARG A 197 -2.09 -21.49 2.31
CA ARG A 197 -3.30 -22.33 2.21
C ARG A 197 -3.55 -22.85 0.80
N TRP A 198 -3.39 -21.99 -0.22
CA TRP A 198 -3.51 -22.39 -1.63
C TRP A 198 -2.55 -23.50 -2.05
N ARG A 199 -1.51 -23.77 -1.25
CA ARG A 199 -0.42 -24.71 -1.56
C ARG A 199 -0.39 -25.92 -0.62
N ALA A 200 -1.13 -25.86 0.49
CA ALA A 200 -1.26 -26.94 1.47
C ALA A 200 -2.49 -27.84 1.22
N ASP A 201 -3.51 -27.35 0.50
CA ASP A 201 -4.71 -28.14 0.19
C ASP A 201 -4.47 -29.19 -0.91
N ASP A 202 -4.43 -30.47 -0.51
CA ASP A 202 -4.10 -31.64 -1.34
C ASP A 202 -5.05 -31.85 -2.56
N ASP A 203 -6.29 -31.36 -2.50
CA ASP A 203 -7.31 -31.53 -3.56
C ASP A 203 -7.07 -30.62 -4.78
N ASP A 204 -6.41 -29.48 -4.61
CA ASP A 204 -5.89 -28.67 -5.73
C ASP A 204 -4.49 -29.13 -6.13
N VAL A 205 -3.69 -29.65 -5.20
CA VAL A 205 -2.33 -30.18 -5.46
C VAL A 205 -2.34 -31.30 -6.51
N GLU A 206 -3.40 -32.10 -6.66
CA GLU A 206 -3.50 -33.10 -7.74
C GLU A 206 -3.59 -32.48 -9.16
N ARG A 207 -4.12 -31.25 -9.27
CA ARG A 207 -4.12 -30.47 -10.53
C ARG A 207 -2.74 -29.88 -10.86
N TRP A 208 -1.94 -29.63 -9.84
CA TRP A 208 -0.61 -29.02 -9.87
C TRP A 208 0.54 -30.04 -9.77
N ARG A 209 0.23 -31.32 -9.53
CA ARG A 209 1.17 -32.46 -9.56
C ARG A 209 1.66 -32.83 -10.98
N GLN A 210 1.39 -31.98 -11.97
CA GLN A 210 2.16 -31.92 -13.22
C GLN A 210 2.95 -30.60 -13.30
N PRO A 211 3.99 -30.40 -12.47
CA PRO A 211 4.79 -29.17 -12.44
C PRO A 211 5.78 -29.11 -13.62
N ASP A 212 5.38 -29.55 -14.81
CA ASP A 212 6.25 -29.56 -15.98
C ASP A 212 6.49 -28.14 -16.54
N ASP A 213 5.75 -27.12 -16.07
CA ASP A 213 5.96 -25.71 -16.43
C ASP A 213 6.83 -24.99 -15.37
N ALA A 214 8.04 -24.60 -15.76
CA ALA A 214 8.98 -23.87 -14.93
C ALA A 214 8.39 -22.56 -14.34
N GLU A 215 7.38 -21.97 -14.97
CA GLU A 215 6.64 -20.81 -14.44
C GLU A 215 5.88 -21.14 -13.17
N GLU A 216 5.19 -22.27 -13.13
CA GLU A 216 4.39 -22.67 -11.99
C GLU A 216 5.27 -22.98 -10.78
N ILE A 217 6.40 -23.67 -11.02
CA ILE A 217 7.42 -23.91 -9.99
C ILE A 217 7.95 -22.57 -9.45
N ALA A 218 8.22 -21.61 -10.33
CA ALA A 218 8.72 -20.30 -9.95
C ALA A 218 7.72 -19.53 -9.08
N ASP A 219 6.45 -19.46 -9.49
CA ASP A 219 5.40 -18.77 -8.75
C ASP A 219 5.13 -19.42 -7.38
N ASN A 220 5.12 -20.76 -7.32
CA ASN A 220 4.94 -21.49 -6.08
C ASN A 220 6.11 -21.26 -5.11
N TYR A 221 7.33 -21.40 -5.59
CA TYR A 221 8.52 -21.19 -4.77
C TYR A 221 8.61 -19.75 -4.25
N ALA A 222 8.36 -18.77 -5.13
CA ALA A 222 8.37 -17.35 -4.78
C ALA A 222 7.30 -16.99 -3.74
N SER A 223 6.11 -17.58 -3.84
CA SER A 223 5.03 -17.37 -2.88
C SER A 223 5.36 -17.97 -1.52
N VAL A 224 5.91 -19.20 -1.46
CA VAL A 224 6.30 -19.83 -0.19
C VAL A 224 7.39 -19.02 0.51
N ARG A 225 8.40 -18.54 -0.23
CA ARG A 225 9.44 -17.67 0.34
C ARG A 225 8.90 -16.33 0.81
N ARG A 226 7.93 -15.73 0.11
CA ARG A 226 7.27 -14.52 0.59
C ARG A 226 6.51 -14.79 1.89
N SER A 227 5.77 -15.90 1.98
CA SER A 227 5.03 -16.26 3.20
C SER A 227 5.94 -16.57 4.39
N GLU A 228 7.07 -17.25 4.17
CA GLU A 228 8.09 -17.50 5.20
C GLU A 228 8.67 -16.19 5.74
N LEU A 229 9.00 -15.25 4.85
CA LEU A 229 9.44 -13.92 5.25
C LEU A 229 8.35 -13.17 6.05
N ARG A 230 7.07 -13.25 5.64
CA ARG A 230 5.96 -12.64 6.38
C ARG A 230 5.84 -13.15 7.81
N LEU A 231 6.04 -14.46 8.02
CA LEU A 231 6.04 -15.03 9.36
C LEU A 231 7.19 -14.48 10.22
N ALA A 232 8.39 -14.34 9.63
CA ALA A 232 9.54 -13.74 10.30
C ALA A 232 9.32 -12.24 10.61
N GLU A 233 8.73 -11.47 9.68
CA GLU A 233 8.31 -10.07 9.89
C GLU A 233 7.35 -9.97 11.09
N ALA A 234 6.31 -10.81 11.13
CA ALA A 234 5.34 -10.83 12.23
C ALA A 234 6.02 -11.10 13.58
N ALA A 235 6.97 -12.03 13.63
CA ALA A 235 7.74 -12.31 14.84
C ALA A 235 8.60 -11.11 15.26
N ALA A 236 9.24 -10.43 14.31
CA ALA A 236 10.07 -9.25 14.58
C ALA A 236 9.24 -8.07 15.13
N TYR A 237 8.10 -7.76 14.51
CA TYR A 237 7.20 -6.72 15.02
C TYR A 237 6.65 -7.07 16.40
N ARG A 238 6.34 -8.35 16.63
CA ARG A 238 5.87 -8.81 17.94
C ARG A 238 6.92 -8.63 19.03
N GLU A 239 8.18 -8.92 18.73
CA GLU A 239 9.27 -8.69 19.69
C GLU A 239 9.44 -7.20 19.99
N ALA A 240 9.42 -6.36 18.95
CA ALA A 240 9.47 -4.91 19.10
C ALA A 240 8.28 -4.33 19.88
N LEU A 241 7.10 -4.95 19.79
CA LEU A 241 5.94 -4.60 20.61
C LEU A 241 6.13 -5.05 22.07
N ARG A 242 6.56 -6.29 22.32
CA ARG A 242 6.78 -6.82 23.68
C ARG A 242 7.77 -6.01 24.51
N GLU A 243 8.81 -5.46 23.89
CA GLU A 243 9.77 -4.60 24.59
C GLU A 243 9.12 -3.31 25.13
N ARG A 244 7.99 -2.91 24.54
CA ARG A 244 7.27 -1.67 24.84
C ARG A 244 6.02 -1.89 25.67
N ASP A 245 5.52 -3.13 25.72
CA ASP A 245 4.13 -3.35 26.05
C ASP A 245 3.88 -4.32 27.22
N GLY A 246 2.86 -3.96 27.99
CA GLY A 246 2.34 -4.67 29.15
C GLY A 246 1.20 -3.86 29.76
N GLY A 247 0.15 -4.52 30.24
CA GLY A 247 -1.01 -3.82 30.77
C GLY A 247 -2.25 -4.71 30.82
N ASP A 248 -3.41 -4.06 30.80
CA ASP A 248 -4.71 -4.73 30.82
C ASP A 248 -5.07 -5.25 29.42
N SER A 249 -6.00 -6.21 29.37
CA SER A 249 -6.48 -6.72 28.08
C SER A 249 -7.37 -5.70 27.37
N VAL A 250 -7.08 -5.40 26.11
CA VAL A 250 -7.88 -4.54 25.20
C VAL A 250 -8.76 -5.33 24.24
N HIS A 251 -8.82 -6.66 24.41
CA HIS A 251 -9.57 -7.55 23.53
C HIS A 251 -11.07 -7.21 23.48
N GLU A 252 -11.68 -6.95 24.64
CA GLU A 252 -13.11 -6.55 24.71
C GLU A 252 -13.35 -5.23 23.99
N THR A 253 -12.51 -4.23 24.24
CA THR A 253 -12.54 -2.92 23.55
C THR A 253 -12.48 -3.10 22.04
N ILE A 254 -11.50 -3.85 21.51
CA ILE A 254 -11.35 -4.08 20.06
C ILE A 254 -12.59 -4.79 19.49
N SER A 255 -13.14 -5.77 20.21
CA SER A 255 -14.33 -6.49 19.78
C SER A 255 -15.58 -5.59 19.74
N GLU A 256 -15.76 -4.71 20.73
CA GLU A 256 -16.84 -3.71 20.75
C GLU A 256 -16.69 -2.68 19.63
N SER A 257 -15.49 -2.10 19.46
CA SER A 257 -15.19 -1.17 18.38
C SER A 257 -15.45 -1.79 17.02
N ARG A 258 -15.09 -3.06 16.84
CA ARG A 258 -15.39 -3.83 15.63
C ARG A 258 -16.89 -3.95 15.39
N GLN A 259 -17.68 -4.27 16.41
CA GLN A 259 -19.13 -4.36 16.26
C GLN A 259 -19.71 -3.02 15.81
N VAL A 260 -19.36 -1.92 16.50
CA VAL A 260 -19.82 -0.57 16.17
C VAL A 260 -19.41 -0.17 14.75
N LEU A 261 -18.14 -0.39 14.38
CA LEU A 261 -17.65 -0.09 13.03
C LEU A 261 -18.31 -0.98 11.97
N GLY A 262 -18.57 -2.25 12.28
CA GLY A 262 -19.28 -3.18 11.40
C GLY A 262 -20.69 -2.69 11.07
N GLU A 263 -21.47 -2.32 12.10
CA GLU A 263 -22.82 -1.77 11.94
C GLU A 263 -22.79 -0.48 11.09
N ARG A 264 -21.89 0.46 11.41
CA ARG A 264 -21.73 1.71 10.64
C ARG A 264 -21.36 1.46 9.17
N VAL A 265 -20.45 0.52 8.92
CA VAL A 265 -20.03 0.18 7.56
C VAL A 265 -21.15 -0.48 6.78
N ASP A 266 -21.94 -1.36 7.41
CA ASP A 266 -23.05 -2.03 6.73
C ASP A 266 -24.17 -1.04 6.36
N ASP A 267 -24.51 -0.11 7.25
CA ASP A 267 -25.45 0.99 6.96
C ASP A 267 -24.96 1.84 5.76
N LEU A 268 -23.67 2.18 5.74
CA LEU A 268 -23.05 2.94 4.65
C LEU A 268 -22.97 2.15 3.34
N ARG A 269 -22.81 0.83 3.38
CA ARG A 269 -22.86 -0.03 2.18
C ARG A 269 -24.25 -0.04 1.56
N ASP A 270 -25.28 -0.14 2.39
CA ASP A 270 -26.67 -0.12 1.94
C ASP A 270 -27.02 1.23 1.30
N ASP A 271 -26.56 2.33 1.91
CA ASP A 271 -26.68 3.67 1.35
C ASP A 271 -25.90 3.82 0.03
N ARG A 272 -24.66 3.32 -0.03
CA ARG A 272 -23.84 3.32 -1.25
C ARG A 272 -24.46 2.49 -2.37
N ALA A 273 -25.11 1.37 -2.07
CA ALA A 273 -25.81 0.57 -3.08
C ALA A 273 -26.93 1.37 -3.76
N ARG A 274 -27.69 2.17 -2.98
CA ARG A 274 -28.72 3.07 -3.52
C ARG A 274 -28.11 4.23 -4.31
N TRP A 275 -26.95 4.71 -3.90
CA TRP A 275 -26.22 5.74 -4.64
C TRP A 275 -25.84 5.26 -6.04
N PHE A 276 -25.37 4.03 -6.22
CA PHE A 276 -25.00 3.50 -7.55
C PHE A 276 -26.12 3.68 -8.57
N ASP A 277 -27.36 3.37 -8.19
CA ASP A 277 -28.54 3.47 -9.04
C ASP A 277 -28.87 4.92 -9.44
N ARG A 278 -28.39 5.90 -8.67
CA ARG A 278 -28.64 7.34 -8.87
C ARG A 278 -27.52 8.07 -9.61
N ILE A 279 -26.36 7.44 -9.85
CA ILE A 279 -25.23 8.11 -10.54
C ILE A 279 -25.65 8.65 -11.92
N ASP A 280 -26.53 7.94 -12.61
CA ASP A 280 -27.03 8.33 -13.93
C ASP A 280 -28.08 9.46 -13.89
N GLU A 281 -28.51 9.90 -12.70
CA GLU A 281 -29.39 11.08 -12.51
C GLU A 281 -28.62 12.41 -12.67
N PHE A 282 -27.29 12.36 -12.64
CA PHE A 282 -26.42 13.52 -12.81
C PHE A 282 -25.88 13.60 -14.24
N ASP A 283 -25.54 14.81 -14.67
CA ASP A 283 -24.93 15.08 -15.98
C ASP A 283 -23.54 15.72 -15.85
N GLY A 284 -22.69 15.49 -16.85
CA GLY A 284 -21.37 16.12 -17.01
C GLY A 284 -20.42 15.90 -15.82
N GLU A 285 -19.69 16.95 -15.46
CA GLU A 285 -18.65 16.92 -14.42
C GLU A 285 -19.15 16.39 -13.07
N ARG A 286 -20.40 16.73 -12.70
CA ARG A 286 -21.03 16.23 -11.47
C ARG A 286 -21.18 14.71 -11.51
N ARG A 287 -21.65 14.14 -12.63
CA ARG A 287 -21.71 12.67 -12.80
C ARG A 287 -20.32 12.04 -12.68
N SER A 288 -19.31 12.65 -13.30
CA SER A 288 -17.93 12.18 -13.26
C SER A 288 -17.38 12.17 -11.83
N VAL A 289 -17.64 13.20 -11.02
CA VAL A 289 -17.23 13.25 -9.61
C VAL A 289 -18.00 12.24 -8.76
N HIS A 290 -19.31 12.10 -8.92
CA HIS A 290 -20.09 11.08 -8.21
C HIS A 290 -19.58 9.67 -8.52
N SER A 291 -19.36 9.36 -9.80
CA SER A 291 -18.82 8.08 -10.23
C SER A 291 -17.40 7.83 -9.69
N ALA A 292 -16.55 8.87 -9.65
CA ALA A 292 -15.22 8.78 -9.08
C ALA A 292 -15.26 8.52 -7.56
N LEU A 293 -16.04 9.30 -6.80
CA LEU A 293 -16.21 9.10 -5.35
C LEU A 293 -16.79 7.71 -5.06
N TYR A 294 -17.81 7.28 -5.81
CA TYR A 294 -18.37 5.93 -5.69
C TYR A 294 -17.31 4.86 -5.95
N SER A 295 -16.56 4.97 -7.05
CA SER A 295 -15.54 3.97 -7.43
C SER A 295 -14.37 3.91 -6.45
N ARG A 296 -14.01 5.03 -5.81
CA ARG A 296 -12.82 5.12 -4.92
C ARG A 296 -13.13 4.94 -3.44
N SER A 297 -14.37 5.21 -3.02
CA SER A 297 -14.82 4.94 -1.66
C SER A 297 -14.93 3.45 -1.35
N ASP A 298 -15.01 2.62 -2.39
CA ASP A 298 -15.05 1.18 -2.23
C ASP A 298 -13.68 0.58 -1.98
N ARG A 299 -13.37 0.44 -0.70
CA ARG A 299 -12.27 -0.42 -0.24
C ARG A 299 -12.80 -1.78 0.23
N SER A 300 -14.02 -2.17 -0.13
CA SER A 300 -14.64 -3.35 0.46
C SER A 300 -13.89 -4.63 0.10
N GLY A 301 -13.20 -5.11 1.12
CA GLY A 301 -12.46 -6.36 1.13
C GLY A 301 -12.27 -6.78 2.58
N THR A 302 -13.29 -7.44 3.12
CA THR A 302 -13.15 -8.46 4.17
C THR A 302 -12.80 -8.07 5.62
N GLY A 303 -12.88 -6.80 6.05
CA GLY A 303 -12.66 -6.41 7.47
C GLY A 303 -13.37 -7.31 8.51
N VAL A 304 -14.68 -7.55 8.36
CA VAL A 304 -15.44 -8.52 9.19
C VAL A 304 -14.90 -9.95 9.04
N ARG A 305 -14.66 -10.40 7.79
CA ARG A 305 -14.16 -11.78 7.53
C ARG A 305 -12.76 -12.01 8.10
N TYR A 306 -11.95 -10.96 8.28
CA TYR A 306 -10.61 -11.07 8.87
C TYR A 306 -10.69 -11.27 10.38
N ALA A 307 -11.55 -10.51 11.06
CA ALA A 307 -11.80 -10.70 12.48
C ALA A 307 -12.34 -12.11 12.78
N ASP A 308 -13.28 -12.60 11.96
CA ASP A 308 -13.83 -13.96 12.10
C ASP A 308 -12.80 -15.08 11.86
N ARG A 309 -11.60 -14.74 11.35
CA ARG A 309 -10.47 -15.66 11.15
C ARG A 309 -9.37 -15.54 12.21
N GLY A 310 -9.63 -14.82 13.31
CA GLY A 310 -8.67 -14.64 14.41
C GLY A 310 -7.71 -13.47 14.24
N PHE A 311 -7.99 -12.54 13.32
CA PHE A 311 -7.22 -11.31 13.10
C PHE A 311 -8.04 -10.09 13.54
N GLU A 312 -8.15 -9.89 14.85
CA GLU A 312 -9.07 -8.90 15.42
C GLU A 312 -8.59 -7.47 15.25
N VAL A 313 -7.30 -7.18 15.53
CA VAL A 313 -6.74 -5.83 15.35
C VAL A 313 -6.78 -5.43 13.88
N TYR A 314 -6.31 -6.33 13.01
CA TYR A 314 -6.30 -6.14 11.56
C TYR A 314 -7.72 -5.96 11.03
N GLY A 315 -8.67 -6.78 11.46
CA GLY A 315 -10.07 -6.65 11.10
C GLY A 315 -10.69 -5.32 11.54
N ALA A 316 -10.44 -4.89 12.77
CA ALA A 316 -10.96 -3.64 13.31
C ALA A 316 -10.38 -2.40 12.59
N VAL A 317 -9.07 -2.36 12.34
CA VAL A 317 -8.43 -1.27 11.62
C VAL A 317 -8.88 -1.21 10.15
N GLU A 318 -9.03 -2.35 9.46
CA GLU A 318 -9.55 -2.35 8.08
C GLU A 318 -11.04 -1.94 8.02
N LEU A 319 -11.84 -2.24 9.05
CA LEU A 319 -13.18 -1.68 9.19
C LEU A 319 -13.16 -0.17 9.41
N ALA A 320 -12.27 0.34 10.27
CA ALA A 320 -12.12 1.78 10.48
C ALA A 320 -11.74 2.50 9.17
N LYS A 321 -10.79 1.95 8.38
CA LYS A 321 -10.43 2.49 7.05
C LYS A 321 -11.62 2.51 6.10
N THR A 322 -12.40 1.43 6.09
CA THR A 322 -13.60 1.33 5.25
C THR A 322 -14.64 2.37 5.67
N TRP A 323 -14.86 2.53 6.97
CA TRP A 323 -15.77 3.53 7.53
C TRP A 323 -15.35 4.95 7.14
N LEU A 324 -14.07 5.31 7.35
CA LEU A 324 -13.55 6.65 7.01
C LEU A 324 -13.81 7.03 5.54
N LEU A 325 -13.57 6.08 4.61
CA LEU A 325 -13.79 6.29 3.18
C LEU A 325 -15.26 6.38 2.81
N PHE A 326 -16.11 5.48 3.31
CA PHE A 326 -17.54 5.53 3.05
C PHE A 326 -18.20 6.77 3.63
N GLU A 327 -17.86 7.13 4.86
CA GLU A 327 -18.45 8.28 5.52
C GLU A 327 -18.02 9.58 4.83
N THR A 328 -16.75 9.68 4.40
CA THR A 328 -16.29 10.84 3.62
C THR A 328 -17.00 10.90 2.27
N ALA A 329 -17.13 9.77 1.57
CA ALA A 329 -17.82 9.74 0.28
C ALA A 329 -19.31 10.08 0.41
N ARG A 330 -19.97 9.65 1.49
CA ARG A 330 -21.35 10.02 1.80
C ARG A 330 -21.48 11.52 2.01
N VAL A 331 -20.62 12.12 2.85
CA VAL A 331 -20.66 13.57 3.13
C VAL A 331 -20.39 14.39 1.87
N GLU A 332 -19.39 14.00 1.06
CA GLU A 332 -19.10 14.70 -0.19
C GLU A 332 -20.20 14.50 -1.23
N ARG A 333 -20.81 13.33 -1.30
CA ARG A 333 -22.00 13.10 -2.12
C ARG A 333 -23.13 14.02 -1.70
N ASP A 334 -23.49 14.03 -0.41
CA ASP A 334 -24.61 14.84 0.12
C ASP A 334 -24.38 16.34 -0.19
N ARG A 335 -23.14 16.82 -0.01
CA ARG A 335 -22.73 18.17 -0.40
C ARG A 335 -22.97 18.49 -1.88
N LEU A 336 -22.66 17.55 -2.78
CA LEU A 336 -22.87 17.71 -4.23
C LEU A 336 -24.35 17.61 -4.63
N GLU A 337 -25.13 16.78 -3.94
CA GLU A 337 -26.58 16.65 -4.14
C GLU A 337 -27.34 17.91 -3.69
N ASP A 338 -26.89 18.55 -2.62
CA ASP A 338 -27.46 19.80 -2.07
C ASP A 338 -27.21 21.03 -2.95
N GLY A 339 -26.58 20.85 -4.11
CA GLY A 339 -26.47 21.86 -5.15
C GLY A 339 -25.17 22.66 -5.14
N GLU A 340 -24.20 22.31 -4.28
CA GLU A 340 -22.84 22.82 -4.43
C GLU A 340 -22.26 22.35 -5.78
N ALA A 341 -21.63 23.28 -6.51
CA ALA A 341 -21.05 22.95 -7.80
C ALA A 341 -19.76 22.13 -7.58
N ALA A 342 -19.71 20.91 -8.12
CA ALA A 342 -18.45 20.24 -8.42
C ALA A 342 -17.96 20.79 -9.75
N GLU A 343 -17.28 21.94 -9.72
CA GLU A 343 -16.57 22.43 -10.89
C GLU A 343 -15.25 21.65 -10.99
N LEU A 344 -15.01 20.98 -12.12
CA LEU A 344 -13.76 20.27 -12.41
C LEU A 344 -12.73 21.15 -13.13
N ASP A 345 -12.80 22.45 -12.86
CA ASP A 345 -11.79 23.39 -13.29
C ASP A 345 -10.50 23.24 -12.47
N ALA A 346 -9.42 23.81 -12.99
CA ALA A 346 -8.11 23.64 -12.39
C ALA A 346 -7.96 24.35 -11.02
N GLU A 347 -8.70 25.43 -10.77
CA GLU A 347 -8.70 26.17 -9.50
C GLU A 347 -9.38 25.35 -8.40
N SER A 348 -10.55 24.77 -8.69
CA SER A 348 -11.28 23.89 -7.77
C SER A 348 -10.46 22.65 -7.38
N ILE A 349 -9.74 22.05 -8.33
CA ILE A 349 -8.86 20.91 -8.08
C ILE A 349 -7.63 21.31 -7.24
N ASP A 350 -7.00 22.45 -7.54
CA ASP A 350 -5.89 22.97 -6.74
C ASP A 350 -6.32 23.31 -5.31
N ALA A 351 -7.55 23.84 -5.14
CA ALA A 351 -8.12 24.13 -3.84
C ALA A 351 -8.35 22.87 -3.02
N ALA A 352 -8.96 21.82 -3.59
CA ALA A 352 -9.15 20.55 -2.87
C ALA A 352 -7.83 19.91 -2.43
N LYS A 353 -6.78 19.92 -3.28
CA LYS A 353 -5.46 19.43 -2.85
C LYS A 353 -4.88 20.28 -1.73
N ARG A 354 -4.97 21.61 -1.84
CA ARG A 354 -4.45 22.53 -0.82
C ARG A 354 -5.14 22.30 0.52
N ASP A 355 -6.47 22.23 0.55
CA ASP A 355 -7.22 21.99 1.78
C ASP A 355 -6.85 20.64 2.41
N ALA A 356 -6.67 19.59 1.60
CA ALA A 356 -6.25 18.28 2.08
C ALA A 356 -4.82 18.29 2.67
N VAL A 357 -3.90 19.01 2.01
CA VAL A 357 -2.50 19.15 2.46
C VAL A 357 -2.43 20.00 3.74
N ASP A 358 -3.12 21.13 3.78
CA ASP A 358 -3.11 22.04 4.94
C ASP A 358 -3.66 21.31 6.19
N LEU A 359 -4.76 20.54 6.04
CA LEU A 359 -5.29 19.71 7.12
C LEU A 359 -4.34 18.59 7.57
N LEU A 360 -3.65 17.95 6.63
CA LEU A 360 -2.65 16.92 6.95
C LEU A 360 -1.45 17.53 7.70
N GLU A 361 -0.97 18.70 7.28
CA GLU A 361 0.10 19.44 7.97
C GLU A 361 -0.31 19.81 9.39
N ASP A 362 -1.54 20.32 9.59
CA ASP A 362 -2.07 20.66 10.90
C ASP A 362 -2.20 19.44 11.82
N ALA A 363 -2.66 18.30 11.27
CA ALA A 363 -2.76 17.05 12.02
C ALA A 363 -1.37 16.54 12.48
N LEU A 364 -0.37 16.58 11.60
CA LEU A 364 1.00 16.16 11.90
C LEU A 364 1.73 17.09 12.87
N ALA A 365 1.40 18.39 12.85
CA ALA A 365 1.99 19.37 13.77
C ALA A 365 1.70 19.07 15.25
N SER A 366 0.67 18.25 15.53
CA SER A 366 0.31 17.82 16.88
C SER A 366 1.22 16.72 17.46
N SER A 367 2.16 16.17 16.67
CA SER A 367 2.94 14.97 17.03
C SER A 367 2.01 13.80 17.38
N PRO A 368 1.18 13.34 16.42
CA PRO A 368 0.17 12.31 16.66
C PRO A 368 0.78 10.99 17.13
N GLY A 369 -0.02 10.18 17.83
CA GLY A 369 0.37 8.83 18.22
C GLY A 369 0.42 7.86 17.02
N PRO A 370 1.03 6.66 17.18
CA PRO A 370 1.30 5.75 16.06
C PRO A 370 0.05 5.31 15.27
N SER A 371 -1.07 5.05 15.94
CA SER A 371 -2.31 4.69 15.25
C SER A 371 -2.87 5.85 14.43
N THR A 372 -2.78 7.07 14.97
CA THR A 372 -3.16 8.28 14.25
C THR A 372 -2.28 8.48 13.01
N GLU A 373 -0.95 8.37 13.16
CA GLU A 373 0.01 8.42 12.04
C GLU A 373 -0.31 7.41 10.95
N TYR A 374 -0.68 6.19 11.31
CA TYR A 374 -1.07 5.16 10.35
C TYR A 374 -2.25 5.60 9.47
N PHE A 375 -3.32 6.14 10.05
CA PHE A 375 -4.46 6.63 9.26
C PHE A 375 -4.12 7.89 8.46
N LEU A 376 -3.25 8.77 8.98
CA LEU A 376 -2.77 9.93 8.25
C LEU A 376 -1.90 9.54 7.04
N ALA A 377 -1.10 8.49 7.14
CA ALA A 377 -0.33 7.94 6.02
C ALA A 377 -1.25 7.38 4.92
N GLU A 378 -2.36 6.72 5.29
CA GLU A 378 -3.38 6.28 4.33
C GLU A 378 -4.04 7.49 3.63
N ALA A 379 -4.36 8.55 4.37
CA ALA A 379 -4.90 9.79 3.80
C ALA A 379 -3.89 10.47 2.86
N GLN A 380 -2.62 10.55 3.26
CA GLN A 380 -1.51 11.04 2.44
C GLN A 380 -1.37 10.24 1.13
N GLY A 381 -1.55 8.91 1.18
CA GLY A 381 -1.58 8.02 0.03
C GLY A 381 -2.69 8.38 -0.96
N TRP A 382 -3.89 8.74 -0.47
CA TRP A 382 -4.98 9.22 -1.32
C TRP A 382 -4.67 10.55 -2.00
N VAL A 383 -4.13 11.52 -1.25
CA VAL A 383 -3.72 12.82 -1.81
C VAL A 383 -2.65 12.61 -2.89
N SER A 384 -1.64 11.77 -2.62
CA SER A 384 -0.57 11.46 -3.57
C SER A 384 -1.09 10.74 -4.82
N ALA A 385 -2.01 9.78 -4.66
CA ALA A 385 -2.66 9.11 -5.78
C ALA A 385 -3.55 10.06 -6.61
N GLY A 386 -4.03 11.16 -6.02
CA GLY A 386 -4.73 12.23 -6.72
C GLY A 386 -3.88 12.88 -7.81
N ASP A 387 -2.58 13.09 -7.54
CA ASP A 387 -1.65 13.72 -8.50
C ASP A 387 -1.48 12.90 -9.78
N SER A 388 -1.52 11.58 -9.65
CA SER A 388 -1.49 10.66 -10.80
C SER A 388 -2.80 10.68 -11.60
N GLY A 389 -3.93 11.01 -10.96
CA GLY A 389 -5.23 11.11 -11.60
C GLY A 389 -5.34 12.30 -12.56
N ILE A 390 -4.79 13.44 -12.17
CA ILE A 390 -4.81 14.68 -12.97
C ILE A 390 -3.66 14.79 -13.98
N GLU A 391 -2.83 13.75 -14.11
CA GLU A 391 -1.74 13.74 -15.07
C GLU A 391 -2.26 13.60 -16.51
N ARG A 392 -1.88 14.56 -17.35
CA ARG A 392 -2.19 14.51 -18.78
C ARG A 392 -1.27 13.54 -19.50
N ARG A 393 -1.82 12.50 -20.12
CA ARG A 393 -1.08 11.65 -21.07
C ARG A 393 -1.36 12.13 -22.50
N SER A 394 -0.42 11.86 -23.39
CA SER A 394 -0.47 12.35 -24.78
C SER A 394 -1.57 11.73 -25.64
N ARG A 395 -2.25 10.68 -25.13
CA ARG A 395 -3.26 9.89 -25.85
C ARG A 395 -4.68 10.05 -25.30
N ASP A 396 -4.87 10.75 -24.19
CA ASP A 396 -6.19 10.86 -23.55
C ASP A 396 -7.14 11.67 -24.45
N ASP A 397 -8.33 11.13 -24.69
CA ASP A 397 -9.44 11.87 -25.30
C ASP A 397 -10.07 12.84 -24.27
N ASP A 398 -11.19 13.47 -24.61
CA ASP A 398 -11.80 14.47 -23.71
C ASP A 398 -12.54 13.80 -22.53
N GLU A 399 -13.11 12.61 -22.71
CA GLU A 399 -13.77 11.83 -21.65
C GLU A 399 -12.74 11.28 -20.65
N ASP A 400 -11.62 10.74 -21.15
CA ASP A 400 -10.49 10.27 -20.33
C ASP A 400 -9.93 11.40 -19.44
N ARG A 401 -9.88 12.63 -19.98
CA ARG A 401 -9.38 13.80 -19.24
C ARG A 401 -10.36 14.25 -18.17
N GLU A 402 -11.65 14.31 -18.48
CA GLU A 402 -12.68 14.66 -17.49
C GLU A 402 -12.67 13.64 -16.36
N TRP A 403 -12.64 12.35 -16.70
CA TRP A 403 -12.55 11.28 -15.71
C TRP A 403 -11.27 11.36 -14.88
N GLY A 404 -10.11 11.62 -15.50
CA GLY A 404 -8.84 11.81 -14.78
C GLY A 404 -8.92 12.96 -13.76
N ARG A 405 -9.51 14.09 -14.15
CA ARG A 405 -9.76 15.24 -13.27
C ARG A 405 -10.70 14.90 -12.14
N ALA A 406 -11.86 14.30 -12.44
CA ALA A 406 -12.83 13.85 -11.44
C ALA A 406 -12.22 12.87 -10.44
N ASN A 407 -11.41 11.93 -10.94
CA ASN A 407 -10.71 10.94 -10.14
C ASN A 407 -9.63 11.56 -9.25
N GLY A 408 -8.87 12.53 -9.75
CA GLY A 408 -7.92 13.28 -8.93
C GLY A 408 -8.60 14.11 -7.85
N TYR A 409 -9.64 14.85 -8.22
CA TYR A 409 -10.46 15.66 -7.31
C TYR A 409 -11.08 14.81 -6.19
N ALA A 410 -11.75 13.71 -6.54
CA ALA A 410 -12.35 12.78 -5.59
C ALA A 410 -11.33 12.22 -4.59
N ARG A 411 -10.10 11.93 -5.03
CA ARG A 411 -9.03 11.45 -4.13
C ARG A 411 -8.55 12.51 -3.15
N TYR A 412 -8.46 13.77 -3.56
CA TYR A 412 -8.15 14.86 -2.63
C TYR A 412 -9.25 15.03 -1.58
N LEU A 413 -10.52 14.95 -1.98
CA LEU A 413 -11.66 14.99 -1.06
C LEU A 413 -11.67 13.81 -0.09
N LEU A 414 -11.41 12.59 -0.59
CA LEU A 414 -11.29 11.40 0.26
C LEU A 414 -10.14 11.52 1.26
N GLY A 415 -8.95 11.95 0.80
CA GLY A 415 -7.80 12.18 1.68
C GLY A 415 -8.12 13.22 2.77
N LYS A 416 -8.72 14.35 2.38
CA LYS A 416 -9.19 15.38 3.31
C LYS A 416 -10.13 14.83 4.38
N GLY A 417 -11.22 14.19 3.95
CA GLY A 417 -12.24 13.70 4.89
C GLY A 417 -11.75 12.55 5.77
N MET A 418 -10.77 11.77 5.31
CA MET A 418 -10.05 10.82 6.16
C MET A 418 -9.29 11.53 7.29
N VAL A 419 -8.48 12.56 6.99
CA VAL A 419 -7.74 13.33 8.01
C VAL A 419 -8.71 13.90 9.06
N GLU A 420 -9.82 14.51 8.62
CA GLU A 420 -10.82 15.09 9.51
C GLU A 420 -11.44 14.08 10.50
N ARG A 421 -11.55 12.81 10.10
CA ARG A 421 -12.26 11.76 10.86
C ARG A 421 -11.32 10.78 11.56
N THR A 422 -10.01 10.84 11.30
CA THR A 422 -9.01 10.02 11.98
C THR A 422 -9.14 10.05 13.51
N PRO A 423 -9.32 11.20 14.19
CA PRO A 423 -9.47 11.23 15.64
C PRO A 423 -10.62 10.35 16.15
N ASN A 424 -11.74 10.34 15.44
CA ASN A 424 -12.91 9.53 15.79
C ASN A 424 -12.65 8.03 15.57
N ALA A 425 -11.95 7.66 14.49
CA ALA A 425 -11.56 6.27 14.24
C ALA A 425 -10.63 5.75 15.34
N VAL A 426 -9.62 6.55 15.72
CA VAL A 426 -8.65 6.19 16.76
C VAL A 426 -9.34 6.09 18.11
N ALA A 427 -10.15 7.07 18.51
CA ALA A 427 -10.87 7.04 19.77
C ALA A 427 -11.82 5.84 19.89
N LEU A 428 -12.51 5.46 18.80
CA LEU A 428 -13.31 4.24 18.77
C LEU A 428 -12.45 3.01 19.01
N LEU A 429 -11.29 2.87 18.35
CA LEU A 429 -10.44 1.68 18.45
C LEU A 429 -9.71 1.58 19.79
N THR A 430 -9.42 2.71 20.45
CA THR A 430 -8.72 2.75 21.75
C THR A 430 -9.66 2.79 22.94
N GLY A 431 -10.97 2.91 22.72
CA GLY A 431 -11.96 3.01 23.79
C GLY A 431 -11.95 4.35 24.54
N ALA A 432 -11.43 5.41 23.91
CA ALA A 432 -11.48 6.75 24.49
C ALA A 432 -12.93 7.28 24.45
N GLU A 433 -13.54 7.45 25.62
CA GLU A 433 -14.98 7.70 25.84
C GLU A 433 -15.55 8.98 25.17
N ASP A 434 -14.72 9.90 24.69
CA ASP A 434 -15.17 11.22 24.21
C ASP A 434 -15.62 11.27 22.72
N ALA A 435 -15.62 10.16 21.98
CA ALA A 435 -15.92 10.15 20.52
C ALA A 435 -17.29 9.59 20.11
N LEU A 436 -18.21 9.38 21.06
CA LEU A 436 -19.54 8.81 20.81
C LEU A 436 -20.71 9.82 20.85
N GLU A 437 -20.44 11.13 20.97
CA GLU A 437 -21.46 12.18 20.80
C GLU A 437 -21.55 12.73 19.38
#